data_AF-A0A7S1QAL0-F1
#
_entry.id   AF-A0A7S1QAL0-F1
#
_cell.length_a   1.000
_cell.length_b   1.000
_cell.length_c   1.000
_cell.angle_alpha   90.00
_cell.angle_beta   90.00
_cell.angle_gamma   90.00
#
_symmetry.space_group_name_H-M   'P 1'
#
loop_
_entity.id
_entity.type
_entity.pdbx_description
1 polymer ?
#
loop_
_entity_poly.entity_id
_entity_poly.type
_entity_poly.pdbx_seq_one_letter_code
_entity_poly.pdbx_strand_id
1 'polypeptide(L)'
;TVSVLYWPLRVDPSAPAMTTLPMYKHQQSLPALPVPSVEETMRRYLAALKPIVSAESYAAAETNANAFVGSAEADRLQAHLVRNQAATPNWLERLWSDSYLMDRASPGLHVSPVLGFDSQHVAKPLGNDGLAVGAALCVAALQHHVAIEAGAVAPNMVRGKPLCMEDFNWCLGP
;
A
#
# COMPACT_ATOMS: atom_id res chain seq x y z
N THR A 1 18.83 3.32 -23.99
CA THR A 1 17.43 2.92 -23.80
C THR A 1 17.44 1.76 -22.83
N VAL A 2 17.11 2.00 -21.55
CA VAL A 2 17.09 0.93 -20.55
C VAL A 2 15.78 0.19 -20.74
N SER A 3 15.82 -0.91 -21.48
CA SER A 3 14.71 -1.86 -21.54
C SER A 3 14.55 -2.48 -20.16
N VAL A 4 13.50 -2.09 -19.45
CA VAL A 4 13.01 -2.83 -18.28
C VAL A 4 12.57 -4.18 -18.82
N LEU A 5 13.38 -5.20 -18.59
CA LEU A 5 13.01 -6.60 -18.83
C LEU A 5 11.91 -6.93 -17.82
N TYR A 6 10.66 -6.70 -18.22
CA TYR A 6 9.53 -7.45 -17.68
C TYR A 6 9.83 -8.92 -17.97
N TRP A 7 10.22 -9.68 -16.95
CA TRP A 7 10.16 -11.12 -17.04
C TRP A 7 8.69 -11.47 -17.27
N PRO A 8 8.34 -12.11 -18.40
CA PRO A 8 6.98 -12.55 -18.57
C PRO A 8 6.79 -13.69 -17.58
N LEU A 9 6.03 -13.46 -16.51
CA LEU A 9 5.22 -14.52 -15.94
C LEU A 9 4.59 -15.21 -17.14
N ARG A 10 5.02 -16.44 -17.41
CA ARG A 10 4.24 -17.34 -18.26
C ARG A 10 2.94 -17.52 -17.50
N VAL A 11 1.98 -16.64 -17.77
CA VAL A 11 0.58 -16.89 -17.48
C VAL A 11 0.26 -18.12 -18.31
N ASP A 12 0.38 -19.30 -17.71
CA ASP A 12 -0.11 -20.51 -18.31
C ASP A 12 -1.61 -20.28 -18.57
N PRO A 13 -2.07 -20.28 -19.83
CA PRO A 13 -3.46 -20.03 -20.15
C PRO A 13 -4.39 -21.13 -19.61
N SER A 14 -3.84 -22.24 -19.10
CA SER A 14 -4.56 -23.28 -18.37
C SER A 14 -4.57 -23.08 -16.85
N ALA A 15 -3.81 -22.13 -16.31
CA ALA A 15 -3.84 -21.79 -14.90
C ALA A 15 -5.21 -21.16 -14.56
N PRO A 16 -5.81 -21.53 -13.41
CA PRO A 16 -7.00 -20.87 -12.92
C PRO A 16 -6.78 -19.35 -12.91
N ALA A 17 -7.76 -18.57 -13.39
CA ALA A 17 -7.71 -17.12 -13.26
C ALA A 17 -7.38 -16.77 -11.80
N MET A 18 -6.41 -15.88 -11.55
CA MET A 18 -5.86 -15.60 -10.21
C MET A 18 -6.96 -15.38 -9.16
N THR A 19 -8.11 -14.86 -9.57
CA THR A 19 -9.31 -14.60 -8.78
C THR A 19 -10.00 -15.84 -8.18
N THR A 20 -9.66 -17.06 -8.61
CA THR A 20 -10.21 -18.32 -8.09
C THR A 20 -9.31 -19.00 -7.05
N LEU A 21 -8.08 -18.50 -6.86
CA LEU A 21 -7.15 -19.02 -5.87
C LEU A 21 -7.59 -18.62 -4.44
N PRO A 22 -7.35 -19.46 -3.43
CA PRO A 22 -7.73 -19.19 -2.04
C PRO A 22 -7.31 -17.81 -1.53
N MET A 23 -6.10 -17.36 -1.87
CA MET A 23 -5.54 -16.07 -1.49
C MET A 23 -6.35 -14.88 -2.00
N TYR A 24 -6.83 -14.93 -3.24
CA TYR A 24 -7.56 -13.83 -3.89
C TYR A 24 -9.09 -13.98 -3.80
N LYS A 25 -9.59 -14.92 -3.00
CA LYS A 25 -11.03 -15.21 -2.82
C LYS A 25 -11.90 -13.96 -2.63
N HIS A 26 -11.38 -12.95 -1.95
CA HIS A 26 -12.12 -11.72 -1.63
C HIS A 26 -11.77 -10.53 -2.53
N GLN A 27 -10.75 -10.65 -3.39
CA GLN A 27 -10.16 -9.52 -4.11
C GLN A 27 -11.18 -8.77 -5.00
N GLN A 28 -12.06 -9.52 -5.69
CA GLN A 28 -13.13 -8.93 -6.52
C GLN A 28 -14.28 -8.30 -5.72
N SER A 29 -14.41 -8.64 -4.44
CA SER A 29 -15.48 -8.14 -3.55
C SER A 29 -15.05 -6.94 -2.70
N LEU A 30 -13.77 -6.55 -2.77
CA LEU A 30 -13.26 -5.41 -2.02
C LEU A 30 -13.89 -4.11 -2.53
N PRO A 31 -14.29 -3.20 -1.62
CA PRO A 31 -14.80 -1.90 -2.03
C PRO A 31 -13.67 -1.07 -2.64
N ALA A 32 -13.98 -0.31 -3.68
CA ALA A 32 -13.07 0.70 -4.22
C ALA A 32 -12.76 1.77 -3.16
N LEU A 33 -11.55 2.34 -3.21
CA LEU A 33 -11.15 3.42 -2.31
C LEU A 33 -12.05 4.65 -2.52
N PRO A 34 -12.78 5.15 -1.51
CA PRO A 34 -13.68 6.28 -1.67
C PRO A 34 -12.90 7.59 -1.90
N VAL A 35 -13.51 8.52 -2.64
CA VAL A 35 -13.08 9.92 -2.69
C VAL A 35 -13.96 10.70 -1.71
N PRO A 36 -13.42 11.23 -0.58
CA PRO A 36 -14.20 12.04 0.34
C PRO A 36 -14.61 13.37 -0.30
N SER A 37 -15.68 13.98 0.19
CA SER A 37 -16.09 15.34 -0.22
C SER A 37 -15.04 16.37 0.20
N VAL A 38 -14.98 17.50 -0.52
CA VAL A 38 -14.07 18.60 -0.18
C VAL A 38 -14.37 19.15 1.21
N GLU A 39 -15.63 19.29 1.58
CA GLU A 39 -16.11 19.80 2.86
C GLU A 39 -15.61 18.95 4.03
N GLU A 40 -15.86 17.64 3.98
CA GLU A 40 -15.39 16.69 5.00
C GLU A 40 -13.87 16.68 5.10
N THR A 41 -13.17 16.79 3.96
CA THR A 41 -11.71 16.81 3.91
C THR A 41 -11.16 18.09 4.57
N MET A 42 -11.69 19.26 4.23
CA MET A 42 -11.28 20.54 4.81
C MET A 42 -11.62 20.62 6.30
N ARG A 43 -12.76 20.09 6.73
CA ARG A 43 -13.14 19.99 8.14
C ARG A 43 -12.13 19.17 8.95
N ARG A 44 -11.73 18.00 8.44
CA ARG A 44 -10.71 17.15 9.07
C ARG A 44 -9.33 17.80 9.06
N TYR A 45 -8.97 18.45 7.95
CA TYR A 45 -7.72 19.19 7.81
C TYR A 45 -7.60 20.27 8.90
N LEU A 46 -8.63 21.13 9.06
CA LEU A 46 -8.63 22.17 10.09
C LEU A 46 -8.61 21.57 11.50
N ALA A 47 -9.35 20.49 11.76
CA ALA A 47 -9.32 19.83 13.07
C ALA A 47 -7.92 19.29 13.42
N ALA A 48 -7.21 18.72 12.45
CA ALA A 48 -5.85 18.21 12.63
C ALA A 48 -4.80 19.33 12.71
N LEU A 49 -5.03 20.46 12.04
CA LEU A 49 -4.12 21.61 12.04
C LEU A 49 -4.17 22.41 13.34
N LYS A 50 -5.36 22.53 13.95
CA LYS A 50 -5.60 23.37 15.13
C LYS A 50 -4.61 23.17 16.29
N PRO A 51 -4.24 21.94 16.70
CA PRO A 51 -3.31 21.74 17.83
C PRO A 51 -1.83 21.96 17.48
N ILE A 52 -1.46 22.09 16.20
CA ILE A 52 -0.04 22.13 15.77
C ILE A 52 0.45 23.51 15.32
N VAL A 53 -0.46 24.47 15.11
CA VAL A 53 -0.10 25.83 14.65
C VAL A 53 -0.53 26.92 15.63
N SER A 54 0.04 28.12 15.48
CA SER A 54 -0.40 29.30 16.23
C SER A 54 -1.83 29.70 15.85
N ALA A 55 -2.50 30.46 16.72
CA ALA A 55 -3.85 30.96 16.47
C ALA A 55 -3.94 31.83 15.20
N GLU A 56 -2.91 32.64 14.93
CA GLU A 56 -2.82 33.47 13.73
C GLU A 56 -2.75 32.61 12.46
N SER A 57 -1.84 31.63 12.41
CA SER A 57 -1.71 30.71 11.27
C SER A 57 -2.97 29.87 11.08
N TYR A 58 -3.63 29.48 12.16
CA TYR A 58 -4.91 28.77 12.09
C TYR A 58 -6.00 29.63 11.45
N ALA A 59 -6.15 30.89 11.87
CA ALA A 59 -7.15 31.80 11.30
C ALA A 59 -6.94 32.04 9.80
N ALA A 60 -5.68 32.17 9.38
CA ALA A 60 -5.34 32.26 7.95
C ALA A 60 -5.70 30.97 7.19
N ALA A 61 -5.36 29.79 7.75
CA ALA A 61 -5.69 28.50 7.14
C ALA A 61 -7.20 28.26 7.06
N GLU A 62 -7.96 28.62 8.11
CA GLU A 62 -9.43 28.53 8.14
C GLU A 62 -10.07 29.41 7.06
N THR A 63 -9.60 30.65 6.93
CA THR A 63 -10.07 31.58 5.88
C THR A 63 -9.84 30.98 4.48
N ASN A 64 -8.64 30.46 4.22
CA ASN A 64 -8.29 29.87 2.93
C ASN A 64 -9.07 28.58 2.65
N ALA A 65 -9.23 27.71 3.66
CA ALA A 65 -10.00 26.47 3.52
C ALA A 65 -11.47 26.76 3.19
N ASN A 66 -12.07 27.73 3.87
CA ASN A 66 -13.45 28.15 3.61
C ASN A 66 -13.61 28.79 2.22
N ALA A 67 -12.61 29.55 1.76
CA ALA A 67 -12.61 30.11 0.40
C ALA A 67 -12.42 29.04 -0.68
N PHE A 68 -11.72 27.94 -0.37
CA PHE A 68 -11.54 26.82 -1.28
C PHE A 68 -12.80 25.97 -1.42
N VAL A 69 -13.52 25.71 -0.32
CA VAL A 69 -14.80 24.98 -0.34
C VAL A 69 -15.82 25.72 -1.21
N GLY A 70 -16.40 25.02 -2.20
CA GLY A 70 -17.36 25.60 -3.14
C GLY A 70 -16.73 26.53 -4.21
N SER A 71 -15.41 26.60 -4.29
CA SER A 71 -14.72 27.28 -5.39
C SER A 71 -14.74 26.45 -6.67
N ALA A 72 -14.70 27.12 -7.83
CA ALA A 72 -14.61 26.45 -9.12
C ALA A 72 -13.39 25.53 -9.25
N GLU A 73 -12.29 25.88 -8.56
CA GLU A 73 -11.08 25.06 -8.55
C GLU A 73 -11.26 23.78 -7.73
N ALA A 74 -11.89 23.88 -6.55
CA ALA A 74 -12.23 22.69 -5.76
C ALA A 74 -13.14 21.74 -6.54
N ASP A 75 -14.16 22.26 -7.22
CA ASP A 75 -15.07 21.46 -8.05
C ASP A 75 -14.32 20.78 -9.20
N ARG A 76 -13.42 21.52 -9.87
CA ARG A 76 -12.59 20.98 -10.97
C ARG A 76 -11.70 19.83 -10.51
N LEU A 77 -11.03 19.99 -9.37
CA LEU A 77 -10.13 19.00 -8.79
C LEU A 77 -10.90 17.78 -8.27
N GLN A 78 -12.00 17.99 -7.55
CA GLN A 78 -12.87 16.91 -7.06
C GLN A 78 -13.42 16.10 -8.22
N ALA A 79 -13.88 16.75 -9.29
CA ALA A 79 -14.36 16.07 -10.49
C ALA A 79 -13.26 15.25 -11.17
N HIS A 80 -12.01 15.70 -11.14
CA HIS A 80 -10.88 14.92 -11.64
C HIS A 80 -10.63 13.66 -10.80
N LEU A 81 -10.67 13.76 -9.46
CA LEU A 81 -10.53 12.60 -8.57
C LEU A 81 -11.65 11.58 -8.77
N VAL A 82 -12.90 12.04 -8.89
CA VAL A 82 -14.06 11.17 -9.15
C VAL A 82 -13.95 10.46 -10.51
N ARG A 83 -13.50 11.18 -11.55
CA ARG A 83 -13.24 10.54 -12.86
C ARG A 83 -12.15 9.47 -12.76
N ASN A 84 -11.06 9.72 -12.03
CA ASN A 84 -10.00 8.74 -11.84
C ASN A 84 -10.50 7.53 -11.05
N GLN A 85 -11.29 7.73 -10.00
CA GLN A 85 -11.93 6.64 -9.24
C GLN A 85 -12.80 5.74 -10.12
N ALA A 86 -13.52 6.31 -11.10
CA ALA A 86 -14.31 5.52 -12.04
C ALA A 86 -13.45 4.76 -13.07
N ALA A 87 -12.24 5.25 -13.36
CA ALA A 87 -11.36 4.71 -14.40
C ALA A 87 -10.34 3.68 -13.88
N THR A 88 -10.05 3.63 -12.58
CA THR A 88 -9.05 2.73 -11.99
C THR A 88 -9.59 2.00 -10.76
N PRO A 89 -9.07 0.79 -10.43
CA PRO A 89 -9.44 0.08 -9.21
C PRO A 89 -9.09 0.86 -7.93
N ASN A 90 -7.98 1.60 -7.98
CA ASN A 90 -7.51 2.49 -6.91
C ASN A 90 -7.02 3.80 -7.52
N TRP A 91 -7.69 4.91 -7.22
CA TRP A 91 -7.33 6.22 -7.77
C TRP A 91 -6.07 6.82 -7.14
N LEU A 92 -5.67 6.34 -5.95
CA LEU A 92 -4.56 6.87 -5.17
C LEU A 92 -3.24 6.13 -5.43
N GLU A 93 -3.30 4.88 -5.89
CA GLU A 93 -2.14 4.00 -6.07
C GLU A 93 -0.98 4.69 -6.77
N ARG A 94 -1.21 5.21 -7.99
CA ARG A 94 -0.16 5.88 -8.76
C ARG A 94 0.40 7.11 -8.06
N LEU A 95 -0.46 7.95 -7.47
CA LEU A 95 -0.03 9.16 -6.77
C LEU A 95 0.86 8.83 -5.57
N TRP A 96 0.54 7.74 -4.87
CA TRP A 96 1.31 7.24 -3.75
C TRP A 96 2.65 6.67 -4.19
N SER A 97 2.66 5.79 -5.19
CA SER A 97 3.90 5.25 -5.77
C SER A 97 4.83 6.35 -6.28
N ASP A 98 4.29 7.33 -7.01
CA ASP A 98 5.03 8.48 -7.52
C ASP A 98 5.68 9.26 -6.36
N SER A 99 5.00 9.43 -5.21
CA SER A 99 5.58 10.15 -4.07
C SER A 99 6.86 9.51 -3.49
N TYR A 100 6.98 8.18 -3.56
CA TYR A 100 8.20 7.47 -3.15
C TYR A 100 9.25 7.45 -4.27
N LEU A 101 8.83 7.25 -5.52
CA LEU A 101 9.74 7.10 -6.66
C LEU A 101 10.34 8.43 -7.13
N MET A 102 9.66 9.55 -6.87
CA MET A 102 10.15 10.89 -7.19
C MET A 102 11.08 11.45 -6.12
N ASP A 103 11.02 10.96 -4.88
CA ASP A 103 11.94 11.36 -3.83
C ASP A 103 13.37 10.88 -4.16
N ARG A 104 14.34 11.77 -3.97
CA ARG A 104 15.78 11.52 -4.21
C ARG A 104 16.56 11.33 -2.92
N ALA A 105 15.91 11.45 -1.76
CA ALA A 105 16.51 11.16 -0.48
C ALA A 105 16.98 9.70 -0.41
N SER A 106 18.04 9.45 0.36
CA SER A 106 18.58 8.10 0.51
C SER A 106 17.54 7.17 1.16
N PRO A 107 17.17 6.03 0.54
CA PRO A 107 16.06 5.23 1.03
C PRO A 107 16.35 4.58 2.38
N GLY A 108 17.62 4.21 2.65
CA GLY A 108 18.02 3.48 3.84
C GLY A 108 17.75 4.18 5.17
N LEU A 109 17.66 5.51 5.18
CA LEU A 109 17.32 6.29 6.38
C LEU A 109 15.88 6.81 6.36
N HIS A 110 15.36 7.15 5.18
CA HIS A 110 14.11 7.91 5.07
C HIS A 110 12.87 7.05 4.88
N VAL A 111 12.97 5.89 4.20
CA VAL A 111 11.78 5.11 3.80
C VAL A 111 11.90 3.60 3.99
N SER A 112 13.08 3.06 4.27
CA SER A 112 13.30 1.61 4.42
C SER A 112 13.35 1.20 5.90
N PRO A 113 12.22 0.78 6.51
CA PRO A 113 12.22 0.26 7.88
C PRO A 113 12.93 -1.10 7.94
N VAL A 114 13.59 -1.36 9.06
CA VAL A 114 14.17 -2.68 9.36
C VAL A 114 13.33 -3.35 10.43
N LEU A 115 12.88 -4.58 10.15
CA LEU A 115 12.16 -5.42 11.09
C LEU A 115 13.09 -6.54 11.57
N GLY A 116 13.20 -6.69 12.89
CA GLY A 116 13.96 -7.76 13.53
C GLY A 116 13.05 -8.89 13.98
N PHE A 117 13.56 -10.12 13.91
CA PHE A 117 12.91 -11.27 14.52
C PHE A 117 13.30 -11.42 15.99
N ASP A 118 12.38 -11.94 16.81
CA ASP A 118 12.69 -12.30 18.18
C ASP A 118 13.65 -13.51 18.23
N SER A 119 14.83 -13.29 18.79
CA SER A 119 15.87 -14.31 18.94
C SER A 119 15.39 -15.54 19.73
N GLN A 120 14.42 -15.37 20.63
CA GLN A 120 13.87 -16.50 21.39
C GLN A 120 13.17 -17.52 20.50
N HIS A 121 12.51 -17.05 19.44
CA HIS A 121 11.71 -17.86 18.54
C HIS A 121 12.49 -18.33 17.31
N VAL A 122 13.51 -17.58 16.90
CA VAL A 122 14.26 -17.86 15.66
C VAL A 122 15.67 -18.39 15.95
N ALA A 123 16.45 -17.70 16.78
CA ALA A 123 17.88 -18.00 16.96
C ALA A 123 18.15 -19.08 18.01
N LYS A 124 17.52 -18.98 19.19
CA LYS A 124 17.75 -19.92 20.31
C LYS A 124 17.43 -21.38 19.96
N PRO A 125 16.35 -21.72 19.25
CA PRO A 125 16.07 -23.11 18.87
C PRO A 125 17.16 -23.72 17.96
N LEU A 126 17.92 -22.87 17.26
CA LEU A 126 19.02 -23.24 16.38
C LEU A 126 20.38 -23.04 17.04
N GLY A 127 20.42 -22.93 18.38
CA GLY A 127 21.67 -22.77 19.14
C GLY A 127 22.34 -21.41 18.97
N ASN A 128 21.64 -20.42 18.41
CA ASN A 128 22.18 -19.13 17.97
C ASN A 128 23.29 -19.23 16.91
N ASP A 129 23.33 -20.33 16.15
CA ASP A 129 24.23 -20.45 15.00
C ASP A 129 23.72 -19.60 13.83
N GLY A 130 24.49 -18.57 13.46
CA GLY A 130 24.13 -17.65 12.37
C GLY A 130 23.96 -18.34 11.02
N LEU A 131 24.72 -19.41 10.74
CA LEU A 131 24.58 -20.15 9.49
C LEU A 131 23.27 -20.96 9.46
N ALA A 132 22.98 -21.69 10.54
CA ALA A 132 21.72 -22.42 10.68
C ALA A 132 20.50 -21.48 10.63
N VAL A 133 20.56 -20.34 11.32
CA VAL A 133 19.49 -19.32 11.30
C VAL A 133 19.31 -18.75 9.89
N GLY A 134 20.39 -18.36 9.22
CA GLY A 134 20.33 -17.83 7.86
C GLY A 134 19.72 -18.84 6.88
N ALA A 135 20.16 -20.10 6.94
CA ALA A 135 19.62 -21.18 6.10
C ALA A 135 18.12 -21.41 6.36
N ALA A 136 17.70 -21.45 7.63
CA ALA A 136 16.30 -21.61 8.00
C ALA A 136 15.41 -20.46 7.51
N LEU A 137 15.88 -19.21 7.65
CA LEU A 137 15.16 -18.03 7.15
C LEU A 137 15.02 -18.05 5.63
N CYS A 138 16.07 -18.41 4.89
CA CYS A 138 16.01 -18.55 3.43
C CYS A 138 14.98 -19.60 3.02
N VAL A 139 15.02 -20.79 3.64
CA VAL A 139 14.07 -21.88 3.34
C VAL A 139 12.63 -21.44 3.64
N ALA A 140 12.39 -20.80 4.79
CA ALA A 140 11.07 -20.31 5.16
C ALA A 140 10.55 -19.23 4.19
N ALA A 141 11.41 -18.29 3.79
CA ALA A 141 11.05 -17.25 2.81
C ALA A 141 10.71 -17.86 1.44
N LEU A 142 11.49 -18.83 0.96
CA LEU A 142 11.23 -19.56 -0.29
C LEU A 142 9.93 -20.36 -0.22
N GLN A 143 9.67 -21.08 0.88
CA GLN A 143 8.41 -21.79 1.07
C GLN A 143 7.21 -20.85 1.05
N HIS A 144 7.34 -19.68 1.67
CA HIS A 144 6.29 -18.67 1.65
C HIS A 144 6.08 -18.08 0.26
N HIS A 145 7.16 -17.79 -0.48
CA HIS A 145 7.09 -17.33 -1.86
C HIS A 145 6.33 -18.32 -2.76
N VAL A 146 6.69 -19.61 -2.70
CA VAL A 146 6.01 -20.66 -3.45
C VAL A 146 4.51 -20.73 -3.10
N ALA A 147 4.16 -20.51 -1.83
CA ALA A 147 2.76 -20.46 -1.42
C ALA A 147 2.01 -19.23 -1.94
N ILE A 148 2.68 -18.06 -2.05
CA ILE A 148 2.13 -16.84 -2.64
C ILE A 148 1.89 -17.06 -4.14
N GLU A 149 2.90 -17.55 -4.88
CA GLU A 149 2.80 -17.85 -6.32
C GLU A 149 1.70 -18.87 -6.62
N ALA A 150 1.52 -19.86 -5.74
CA ALA A 150 0.44 -20.83 -5.84
C ALA A 150 -0.94 -20.27 -5.41
N GLY A 151 -1.01 -19.04 -4.90
CA GLY A 151 -2.21 -18.44 -4.31
C GLY A 151 -2.79 -19.23 -3.14
N ALA A 152 -1.95 -19.98 -2.44
CA ALA A 152 -2.33 -20.89 -1.35
C ALA A 152 -2.33 -20.22 0.03
N VAL A 153 -1.80 -19.00 0.14
CA VAL A 153 -1.82 -18.22 1.37
C VAL A 153 -3.27 -17.84 1.73
N ALA A 154 -3.62 -17.91 3.01
CA ALA A 154 -4.95 -17.51 3.46
C ALA A 154 -5.16 -15.99 3.24
N PRO A 155 -6.38 -15.54 2.87
CA PRO A 155 -6.69 -14.12 2.80
C PRO A 155 -6.42 -13.41 4.13
N ASN A 156 -5.79 -12.23 4.06
CA ASN A 156 -5.59 -11.41 5.24
C ASN A 156 -6.93 -10.82 5.71
N MET A 157 -7.18 -10.89 7.01
CA MET A 157 -8.40 -10.42 7.63
C MET A 157 -8.09 -9.48 8.80
N VAL A 158 -8.79 -8.34 8.87
CA VAL A 158 -8.73 -7.43 10.02
C VAL A 158 -10.14 -7.21 10.54
N ARG A 159 -10.38 -7.58 11.81
CA ARG A 159 -11.69 -7.46 12.47
C ARG A 159 -12.83 -8.06 11.62
N GLY A 160 -12.58 -9.23 11.02
CA GLY A 160 -13.54 -9.95 10.17
C GLY A 160 -13.72 -9.40 8.75
N LYS A 161 -12.99 -8.36 8.35
CA LYS A 161 -13.02 -7.80 6.99
C LYS A 161 -11.78 -8.24 6.19
N PRO A 162 -11.93 -8.64 4.92
CA PRO A 162 -10.79 -8.98 4.08
C PRO A 162 -9.95 -7.74 3.74
N LEU A 163 -8.65 -7.96 3.58
CA LEU A 163 -7.71 -6.98 3.05
C LEU A 163 -7.32 -7.33 1.61
N CYS A 164 -6.84 -6.32 0.89
CA CYS A 164 -6.19 -6.49 -0.41
C CYS A 164 -4.96 -7.38 -0.29
N MET A 165 -4.79 -8.32 -1.22
CA MET A 165 -3.62 -9.21 -1.29
C MET A 165 -2.70 -8.90 -2.48
N GLU A 166 -2.96 -7.82 -3.23
CA GLU A 166 -2.20 -7.45 -4.44
C GLU A 166 -0.73 -7.11 -4.14
N ASP A 167 -0.45 -6.50 -2.99
CA ASP A 167 0.91 -6.09 -2.60
C ASP A 167 1.89 -7.27 -2.51
N PHE A 168 1.39 -8.48 -2.25
CA PHE A 168 2.21 -9.69 -2.18
C PHE A 168 2.87 -10.05 -3.51
N ASN A 169 2.31 -9.59 -4.63
CA ASN A 169 2.89 -9.77 -5.97
C ASN A 169 4.26 -9.06 -6.11
N TRP A 170 4.61 -8.16 -5.18
CA TRP A 170 5.82 -7.35 -5.22
C TRP A 170 6.80 -7.67 -4.07
N CYS A 171 6.48 -8.60 -3.17
CA CYS A 171 7.25 -8.83 -1.93
C CYS A 171 8.65 -9.40 -2.16
N LEU A 172 8.87 -10.21 -3.19
CA LEU A 172 10.17 -10.87 -3.46
C LEU A 172 10.74 -10.54 -4.84
N GLY A 173 10.19 -9.51 -5.49
CA GLY A 173 10.49 -9.15 -6.87
C GLY A 173 9.69 -10.00 -7.88
N PRO A 174 9.69 -9.61 -9.16
CA PRO A 174 9.15 -10.42 -10.26
C PRO A 174 10.02 -11.65 -10.58
#